data_AF-A0A8J3BNB1-F1
#
_entry.id   AF-A0A8J3BNB1-F1
#
_cell.length_a   1.000
_cell.length_b   1.000
_cell.length_c   1.000
_cell.angle_alpha   90.00
_cell.angle_beta   90.00
_cell.angle_gamma   90.00
#
_symmetry.space_group_name_H-M   'P 1'
#
loop_
_entity.id
_entity.type
_entity.pdbx_description
1 polymer ?
#
loop_
_entity_poly.entity_id
_entity_poly.type
_entity_poly.pdbx_seq_one_letter_code
_entity_poly.pdbx_strand_id
1 'polypeptide(L)'
;MDQNKLHCYKESGIAPPLNIALSITCGLIVILFISYFYSLITTYLPIIYFNFLIVVAFGFIISYVSRLFNILFKIRNRKKAIIITIILSVFAVYFQWVSYLFILSYEDLGSFSVINNLGSFFNLLFRPDIVFINCIEINRIGLWSIGTSGINIRGVVLWLVWLAEAGTIIFISINNFMNFNKIPFSEKDNKWFKKEFIDFDFEHIAFKKNFVEEFSINPFESISQLKRGDGIRHSKISIFRSETESKSLITIDNIIVTQRGKGKKDYTKVLEYCYLDNNFLAQLREKYKTKKATLFDY
;
A
#
# COMPACT_ATOMS: atom_id res chain seq x y z
N MET A 1 -5.52 -24.78 35.21
CA MET A 1 -5.90 -25.31 33.88
C MET A 1 -6.02 -24.13 32.93
N ASP A 2 -4.89 -23.64 32.41
CA ASP A 2 -4.82 -22.39 31.63
C ASP A 2 -3.97 -22.61 30.36
N GLN A 3 -4.10 -23.80 29.73
CA GLN A 3 -3.15 -24.29 28.72
C GLN A 3 -3.53 -24.04 27.25
N ASN A 4 -4.71 -23.53 26.92
CA ASN A 4 -5.11 -23.32 25.52
C ASN A 4 -5.34 -21.84 25.19
N LYS A 5 -4.39 -20.98 25.53
CA LYS A 5 -4.40 -19.61 25.00
C LYS A 5 -3.66 -19.60 23.67
N LEU A 6 -4.40 -19.40 22.57
CA LEU A 6 -3.82 -19.19 21.24
C LEU A 6 -2.76 -18.08 21.30
N HIS A 7 -1.51 -18.44 21.00
CA HIS A 7 -0.44 -17.47 20.88
C HIS A 7 -0.50 -16.83 19.50
N CYS A 8 -0.95 -15.58 19.44
CA CYS A 8 -1.03 -14.84 18.20
C CYS A 8 0.17 -13.90 18.02
N TYR A 9 0.57 -13.74 16.77
CA TYR A 9 1.74 -12.98 16.35
C TYR A 9 1.57 -11.50 16.70
N LYS A 10 2.63 -10.95 17.29
CA LYS A 10 2.76 -9.54 17.59
C LYS A 10 4.00 -9.02 16.88
N GLU A 11 3.86 -7.93 16.14
CA GLU A 11 4.99 -7.25 15.51
C GLU A 11 6.04 -6.89 16.58
N SER A 12 7.30 -7.23 16.33
CA SER A 12 8.41 -6.92 17.23
C SER A 12 8.65 -5.42 17.41
N GLY A 13 8.12 -4.59 16.51
CA GLY A 13 8.24 -3.13 16.58
C GLY A 13 9.63 -2.61 16.24
N ILE A 14 10.54 -3.49 15.81
CA ILE A 14 11.92 -3.15 15.49
C ILE A 14 11.96 -2.40 14.16
N ALA A 15 12.58 -1.22 14.19
CA ALA A 15 12.81 -0.39 13.03
C ALA A 15 14.17 0.32 13.23
N PRO A 16 15.26 -0.30 12.74
CA PRO A 16 16.60 0.27 12.86
C PRO A 16 16.65 1.65 12.16
N PRO A 17 17.28 2.67 12.76
CA PRO A 17 17.36 4.01 12.17
C PRO A 17 17.96 4.01 10.76
N LEU A 18 18.99 3.21 10.53
CA LEU A 18 19.62 3.06 9.22
C LEU A 18 18.64 2.54 8.15
N ASN A 19 17.85 1.53 8.48
CA ASN A 19 16.86 0.96 7.56
C ASN A 19 15.74 1.95 7.24
N ILE A 20 15.35 2.78 8.22
CA ILE A 20 14.38 3.87 8.00
C ILE A 20 14.97 4.89 7.03
N ALA A 21 16.22 5.33 7.26
CA ALA A 21 16.89 6.27 6.39
C ALA A 21 16.99 5.75 4.96
N LEU A 22 17.41 4.49 4.77
CA LEU A 22 17.47 3.84 3.45
C LEU A 22 16.09 3.72 2.78
N SER A 23 15.05 3.40 3.55
CA SER A 23 13.67 3.33 3.03
C SER A 23 13.19 4.69 2.53
N ILE A 24 13.47 5.76 3.29
CA ILE A 24 13.13 7.13 2.89
C ILE A 24 13.93 7.53 1.66
N THR A 25 15.26 7.38 1.66
CA THR A 25 16.11 7.86 0.55
C THR A 25 15.80 7.13 -0.75
N CYS A 26 15.72 5.79 -0.74
CA CYS A 26 15.35 5.03 -1.94
C CYS A 26 13.90 5.33 -2.38
N GLY A 27 12.98 5.50 -1.43
CA GLY A 27 11.59 5.89 -1.71
C GLY A 27 11.50 7.26 -2.38
N LEU A 28 12.24 8.26 -1.89
CA LEU A 28 12.28 9.60 -2.46
C LEU A 28 12.83 9.61 -3.89
N ILE A 29 13.89 8.83 -4.16
CA ILE A 29 14.44 8.70 -5.52
C ILE A 29 13.35 8.17 -6.47
N VAL A 30 12.69 7.08 -6.10
CA VAL A 30 11.62 6.50 -6.95
C VAL A 30 10.45 7.48 -7.11
N ILE A 31 10.04 8.17 -6.05
CA ILE A 31 8.94 9.13 -6.10
C ILE A 31 9.30 10.36 -6.94
N LEU A 32 10.55 10.81 -6.95
CA LEU A 32 11.01 11.89 -7.82
C LEU A 32 10.74 11.56 -9.30
N PHE A 33 11.12 10.35 -9.73
CA PHE A 33 10.84 9.87 -11.09
C PHE A 33 9.33 9.78 -11.38
N ILE A 34 8.55 9.21 -10.46
CA ILE A 34 7.10 9.06 -10.66
C ILE A 34 6.39 10.42 -10.68
N SER A 35 6.84 11.38 -9.87
CA SER A 35 6.30 12.75 -9.82
C SER A 35 6.51 13.50 -11.14
N TYR A 36 7.63 13.24 -11.82
CA TYR A 36 7.88 13.78 -13.15
C TYR A 36 6.86 13.27 -14.17
N PHE A 37 6.62 11.95 -14.22
CA PHE A 37 5.61 11.36 -15.10
C PHE A 37 4.20 11.84 -14.77
N TYR A 38 3.88 11.94 -13.48
CA TYR A 38 2.62 12.52 -13.02
C TYR A 38 2.40 13.92 -13.61
N SER A 39 3.40 14.79 -13.46
CA SER A 39 3.34 16.19 -13.92
C SER A 39 3.27 16.31 -15.44
N LEU A 40 3.96 15.41 -16.15
CA LEU A 40 3.88 15.33 -17.60
C LEU A 40 2.45 15.00 -18.04
N ILE A 41 1.84 13.97 -17.46
CA ILE A 41 0.48 13.56 -17.84
C ILE A 41 -0.52 14.69 -17.54
N THR A 42 -0.45 15.31 -16.36
CA THR A 42 -1.41 16.37 -15.97
C THR A 42 -1.26 17.65 -16.78
N THR A 43 -0.06 17.95 -17.28
CA THR A 43 0.20 19.15 -18.11
C THR A 43 -0.37 18.98 -19.52
N TYR A 44 -0.20 17.81 -20.14
CA TYR A 44 -0.62 17.59 -21.53
C TYR A 44 -2.05 17.05 -21.67
N LEU A 45 -2.70 16.65 -20.59
CA LEU A 45 -4.05 16.08 -20.62
C LEU A 45 -5.09 17.10 -20.11
N PRO A 46 -5.82 17.80 -21.02
CA PRO A 46 -6.70 18.91 -20.66
C PRO A 46 -8.06 18.48 -20.05
N ILE A 47 -8.23 17.20 -19.72
CA ILE A 47 -9.50 16.63 -19.24
C ILE A 47 -9.52 16.60 -17.71
N ILE A 48 -10.25 17.54 -17.11
CA ILE A 48 -10.32 17.77 -15.66
C ILE A 48 -10.66 16.49 -14.86
N TYR A 49 -11.65 15.71 -15.32
CA TYR A 49 -12.06 14.46 -14.64
C TYR A 49 -10.95 13.40 -14.63
N PHE A 50 -10.14 13.36 -15.68
CA PHE A 50 -9.05 12.41 -15.78
C PHE A 50 -7.88 12.82 -14.90
N ASN A 51 -7.60 14.13 -14.79
CA ASN A 51 -6.61 14.65 -13.84
C ASN A 51 -6.94 14.27 -12.41
N PHE A 52 -8.21 14.37 -11.99
CA PHE A 52 -8.63 13.89 -10.67
C PHE A 52 -8.33 12.39 -10.46
N LEU A 53 -8.56 11.55 -11.47
CA LEU A 53 -8.23 10.12 -11.39
C LEU A 53 -6.72 9.88 -11.30
N ILE A 54 -5.91 10.69 -12.00
CA ILE A 54 -4.44 10.63 -11.92
C ILE A 54 -3.94 11.02 -10.53
N VAL A 55 -4.52 12.05 -9.89
CA VAL A 55 -4.23 12.43 -8.49
C VAL A 55 -4.47 11.24 -7.54
N VAL A 56 -5.62 10.58 -7.70
CA VAL A 56 -5.97 9.38 -6.92
C VAL A 56 -4.95 8.25 -7.16
N ALA A 57 -4.66 7.94 -8.43
CA ALA A 57 -3.72 6.91 -8.82
C ALA A 57 -2.30 7.18 -8.27
N PHE A 58 -1.86 8.44 -8.29
CA PHE A 58 -0.58 8.85 -7.74
C PHE A 58 -0.49 8.61 -6.23
N GLY A 59 -1.56 8.95 -5.49
CA GLY A 59 -1.69 8.62 -4.07
C GLY A 59 -1.53 7.12 -3.77
N PHE A 60 -2.16 6.26 -4.59
CA PHE A 60 -1.98 4.81 -4.50
C PHE A 60 -0.53 4.40 -4.77
N ILE A 61 0.09 4.89 -5.85
CA ILE A 61 1.47 4.54 -6.21
C ILE A 61 2.44 4.85 -5.07
N ILE A 62 2.34 6.03 -4.44
CA ILE A 62 3.20 6.43 -3.30
C ILE A 62 3.08 5.42 -2.16
N SER A 63 1.86 4.97 -1.84
CA SER A 63 1.65 3.98 -0.76
C SER A 63 2.25 2.61 -1.09
N TYR A 64 2.20 2.17 -2.35
CA TYR A 64 2.84 0.94 -2.81
C TYR A 64 4.36 1.03 -2.79
N VAL A 65 4.94 2.15 -3.23
CA VAL A 65 6.37 2.43 -3.13
C VAL A 65 6.82 2.40 -1.67
N SER A 66 6.08 3.07 -0.78
CA SER A 66 6.35 3.04 0.66
C SER A 66 6.31 1.62 1.22
N ARG A 67 5.29 0.84 0.85
CA ARG A 67 5.16 -0.57 1.26
C ARG A 67 6.33 -1.42 0.78
N LEU A 68 6.70 -1.30 -0.49
CA LEU A 68 7.80 -2.05 -1.10
C LEU A 68 9.10 -1.84 -0.32
N PHE A 69 9.47 -0.58 -0.04
CA PHE A 69 10.70 -0.27 0.68
C PHE A 69 10.63 -0.63 2.17
N ASN A 70 9.46 -0.48 2.81
CA ASN A 70 9.28 -0.95 4.18
C ASN A 70 9.47 -2.47 4.30
N ILE A 71 9.05 -3.24 3.31
CA ILE A 71 9.28 -4.70 3.22
C ILE A 71 10.77 -4.98 2.94
N LEU A 72 11.36 -4.31 1.95
CA LEU A 72 12.75 -4.51 1.54
C LEU A 72 13.74 -4.24 2.70
N PHE A 73 13.51 -3.15 3.44
CA PHE A 73 14.33 -2.74 4.57
C PHE A 73 13.83 -3.29 5.92
N LYS A 74 12.89 -4.23 5.91
CA LYS A 74 12.46 -5.00 7.10
C LYS A 74 11.99 -4.14 8.27
N ILE A 75 11.20 -3.11 7.96
CA ILE A 75 10.64 -2.18 8.96
C ILE A 75 9.41 -2.84 9.58
N ARG A 76 9.52 -3.27 10.85
CA ARG A 76 8.50 -4.06 11.57
C ARG A 76 7.67 -3.23 12.54
N ASN A 77 7.63 -1.91 12.31
CA ASN A 77 6.87 -0.98 13.14
C ASN A 77 5.87 -0.23 12.29
N ARG A 78 4.59 -0.58 12.42
CA ARG A 78 3.52 0.02 11.61
C ARG A 78 3.42 1.54 11.77
N LYS A 79 3.63 2.09 12.97
CA LYS A 79 3.59 3.55 13.20
C LYS A 79 4.71 4.26 12.44
N LYS A 80 5.93 3.74 12.52
CA LYS A 80 7.08 4.30 11.77
C LYS A 80 6.90 4.15 10.27
N ALA A 81 6.34 3.04 9.82
CA ALA A 81 6.03 2.82 8.41
C ALA A 81 5.03 3.86 7.86
N ILE A 82 3.98 4.19 8.63
CA ILE A 82 3.04 5.27 8.30
C ILE A 82 3.74 6.63 8.25
N ILE A 83 4.62 6.93 9.21
CA ILE A 83 5.41 8.18 9.21
C ILE A 83 6.25 8.29 7.93
N ILE A 84 6.89 7.19 7.51
CA ILE A 84 7.63 7.15 6.23
C ILE A 84 6.69 7.47 5.06
N THR A 85 5.50 6.87 5.00
CA THR A 85 4.51 7.18 3.96
C THR A 85 4.10 8.65 3.95
N ILE A 86 3.89 9.27 5.13
CA ILE A 86 3.58 10.70 5.25
C ILE A 86 4.71 11.53 4.65
N ILE A 87 5.96 11.28 5.07
CA ILE A 87 7.14 11.99 4.56
C ILE A 87 7.20 11.87 3.03
N LEU A 88 7.11 10.64 2.50
CA LEU A 88 7.13 10.38 1.06
C LEU A 88 6.01 11.12 0.32
N SER A 89 4.79 11.16 0.85
CA SER A 89 3.66 11.87 0.23
C SER A 89 3.82 13.39 0.21
N VAL A 90 4.40 13.98 1.26
CA VAL A 90 4.68 15.43 1.32
C VAL A 90 5.76 15.79 0.29
N PHE A 91 6.83 15.01 0.21
CA PHE A 91 7.86 15.20 -0.81
C PHE A 91 7.34 14.95 -2.22
N ALA A 92 6.40 14.02 -2.43
CA ALA A 92 5.76 13.81 -3.73
C ALA A 92 5.02 15.06 -4.22
N VAL A 93 4.31 15.76 -3.32
CA VAL A 93 3.66 17.05 -3.64
C VAL A 93 4.71 18.12 -4.00
N TYR A 94 5.86 18.15 -3.34
CA TYR A 94 6.93 19.08 -3.71
C TYR A 94 7.57 18.71 -5.07
N PHE A 95 7.89 17.43 -5.28
CA PHE A 95 8.54 16.96 -6.50
C PHE A 95 7.65 17.08 -7.74
N GLN A 96 6.33 16.96 -7.60
CA GLN A 96 5.42 17.22 -8.71
C GLN A 96 5.43 18.72 -9.09
N TRP A 97 5.47 19.63 -8.12
CA TRP A 97 5.66 21.06 -8.39
C TRP A 97 6.99 21.38 -9.10
N VAL A 98 8.10 20.80 -8.62
CA VAL A 98 9.41 20.94 -9.27
C VAL A 98 9.34 20.47 -10.73
N SER A 99 8.71 19.32 -10.95
CA SER A 99 8.59 18.72 -12.28
C SER A 99 7.67 19.54 -13.20
N TYR A 100 6.54 20.02 -12.69
CA TYR A 100 5.61 20.88 -13.41
C TYR A 100 6.27 22.18 -13.87
N LEU A 101 6.97 22.88 -12.97
CA LEU A 101 7.69 24.11 -13.32
C LEU A 101 8.80 23.86 -14.33
N PHE A 102 9.52 22.75 -14.19
CA PHE A 102 10.53 22.34 -15.15
C PHE A 102 9.92 22.11 -16.54
N ILE A 103 8.81 21.37 -16.63
CA ILE A 103 8.11 21.11 -17.91
C ILE A 103 7.62 22.43 -18.53
N LEU A 104 7.03 23.32 -17.73
CA LEU A 104 6.55 24.62 -18.20
C LEU A 104 7.68 25.52 -18.73
N SER A 105 8.87 25.43 -18.14
CA SER A 105 10.02 26.26 -18.54
C SER A 105 10.69 25.80 -19.85
N TYR A 106 10.42 24.57 -20.28
CA TYR A 106 11.05 23.95 -21.44
C TYR A 106 9.99 23.35 -22.37
N GLU A 107 9.36 24.22 -23.18
CA GLU A 107 8.30 23.87 -24.13
C GLU A 107 8.75 22.84 -25.19
N ASP A 108 10.05 22.82 -25.55
CA ASP A 108 10.63 21.82 -26.46
C ASP A 108 10.96 20.52 -25.72
N LEU A 109 9.95 19.66 -25.55
CA LEU A 109 10.11 18.27 -25.11
C LEU A 109 10.69 17.37 -26.21
N GLY A 110 11.88 17.69 -26.71
CA GLY A 110 12.72 16.65 -27.30
C GLY A 110 13.00 15.58 -26.24
N SER A 111 13.04 14.30 -26.63
CA SER A 111 13.20 13.15 -25.71
C SER A 111 14.43 13.19 -24.77
N PHE A 112 15.34 14.14 -24.97
CA PHE A 112 16.56 14.37 -24.18
C PHE A 112 16.64 15.73 -23.48
N SER A 113 15.59 16.57 -23.53
CA SER A 113 15.60 17.92 -22.94
C SER A 113 15.84 17.90 -21.42
N VAL A 114 15.34 16.88 -20.71
CA VAL A 114 15.61 16.66 -19.27
C VAL A 114 17.09 16.41 -19.01
N ILE A 115 17.72 15.53 -19.80
CA ILE A 115 19.13 15.14 -19.63
C ILE A 115 20.04 16.34 -19.92
N ASN A 116 19.71 17.12 -20.95
CA ASN A 116 20.47 18.30 -21.34
C ASN A 116 20.33 19.46 -20.32
N ASN A 117 19.23 19.51 -19.56
CA ASN A 117 18.93 20.57 -18.60
C ASN A 117 18.86 20.08 -17.14
N LEU A 118 19.57 19.00 -16.80
CA LEU A 118 19.59 18.46 -15.43
C LEU A 118 20.00 19.50 -14.40
N GLY A 119 20.92 20.41 -14.74
CA GLY A 119 21.34 21.49 -13.86
C GLY A 119 20.18 22.38 -13.41
N SER A 120 19.29 22.75 -14.34
CA SER A 120 18.09 23.55 -14.05
C SER A 120 17.07 22.77 -13.21
N PHE A 121 16.89 21.49 -13.49
CA PHE A 121 16.02 20.61 -12.69
C PHE A 121 16.52 20.50 -11.25
N PHE A 122 17.82 20.23 -11.05
CA PHE A 122 18.41 20.17 -9.71
C PHE A 122 18.39 21.52 -9.00
N ASN A 123 18.54 22.63 -9.72
CA ASN A 123 18.39 23.96 -9.15
C ASN A 123 16.99 24.13 -8.56
N LEU A 124 15.93 23.80 -9.31
CA LEU A 124 14.55 23.82 -8.79
C LEU A 124 14.33 22.85 -7.61
N LEU A 125 14.95 21.66 -7.67
CA LEU A 125 14.83 20.62 -6.64
C LEU A 125 15.48 21.01 -5.30
N PHE A 126 16.59 21.74 -5.33
CA PHE A 126 17.31 22.16 -4.12
C PHE A 126 17.00 23.59 -3.69
N ARG A 127 16.29 24.37 -4.52
CA ARG A 127 15.82 25.72 -4.20
C ARG A 127 14.31 25.80 -4.12
N PRO A 128 13.71 25.38 -2.98
CA PRO A 128 12.28 25.47 -2.78
C PRO A 128 11.77 26.92 -2.85
N ASP A 129 12.62 27.90 -2.53
CA ASP A 129 12.27 29.32 -2.62
C ASP A 129 11.94 29.76 -4.05
N ILE A 130 12.67 29.26 -5.06
CA ILE A 130 12.33 29.49 -6.47
C ILE A 130 10.97 28.89 -6.80
N VAL A 131 10.71 27.66 -6.35
CA VAL A 131 9.43 26.96 -6.59
C VAL A 131 8.27 27.77 -6.01
N PHE A 132 8.39 28.24 -4.76
CA PHE A 132 7.35 29.05 -4.13
C PHE A 132 7.11 30.39 -4.82
N ILE A 133 8.17 31.09 -5.26
CA ILE A 133 8.05 32.34 -6.02
C ILE A 133 7.27 32.11 -7.32
N ASN A 134 7.64 31.06 -8.06
CA ASN A 134 6.93 30.68 -9.28
C ASN A 134 5.47 30.33 -9.01
N CYS A 135 5.16 29.58 -7.95
CA CYS A 135 3.77 29.30 -7.57
C CYS A 135 2.97 30.58 -7.29
N ILE A 136 3.56 31.57 -6.62
CA ILE A 136 2.92 32.87 -6.36
C ILE A 136 2.67 33.61 -7.67
N GLU A 137 3.64 33.62 -8.57
CA GLU A 137 3.52 34.27 -9.89
C GLU A 137 2.45 33.62 -10.76
N ILE A 138 2.45 32.29 -10.83
CA ILE A 138 1.41 31.49 -11.48
C ILE A 138 0.05 31.81 -10.89
N ASN A 139 -0.05 31.98 -9.58
CA ASN A 139 -1.34 32.29 -8.96
C ASN A 139 -1.85 33.70 -9.29
N ARG A 140 -0.94 34.65 -9.54
CA ARG A 140 -1.27 36.02 -9.98
C ARG A 140 -1.73 36.05 -11.43
N ILE A 141 -1.07 35.30 -12.30
CA ILE A 141 -1.29 35.31 -13.76
C ILE A 141 -2.33 34.28 -14.20
N GLY A 142 -2.54 33.19 -13.45
CA GLY A 142 -3.47 32.12 -13.75
C GLY A 142 -3.16 31.41 -15.07
N LEU A 143 -2.69 30.17 -15.01
CA LEU A 143 -2.28 29.41 -16.20
C LEU A 143 -3.40 28.63 -16.91
N TRP A 144 -4.59 28.55 -16.32
CA TRP A 144 -5.62 27.59 -16.70
C TRP A 144 -7.02 28.16 -16.45
N SER A 145 -7.96 27.84 -17.35
CA SER A 145 -9.37 28.26 -17.29
C SER A 145 -10.28 27.05 -17.11
N ILE A 146 -11.43 27.23 -16.46
CA ILE A 146 -12.46 26.18 -16.34
C ILE A 146 -13.47 26.27 -17.49
N GLY A 147 -13.67 25.16 -18.20
CA GLY A 147 -14.62 25.04 -19.31
C GLY A 147 -14.27 25.94 -20.50
N THR A 148 -15.29 26.38 -21.24
CA THR A 148 -15.15 27.24 -22.43
C THR A 148 -15.07 28.73 -22.09
N SER A 149 -15.10 29.09 -20.80
CA SER A 149 -15.22 30.48 -20.35
C SER A 149 -13.99 31.35 -20.67
N GLY A 150 -12.82 30.74 -20.93
CA GLY A 150 -11.57 31.45 -21.24
C GLY A 150 -11.03 32.32 -20.10
N ILE A 151 -11.69 32.33 -18.94
CA ILE A 151 -11.26 33.12 -17.77
C ILE A 151 -10.28 32.27 -16.96
N ASN A 152 -9.05 32.77 -16.82
CA ASN A 152 -8.02 32.11 -16.05
C ASN A 152 -8.35 32.14 -14.55
N ILE A 153 -8.24 30.98 -13.91
CA ILE A 153 -8.43 30.82 -12.47
C ILE A 153 -7.19 31.38 -11.77
N ARG A 154 -7.41 32.27 -10.80
CA ARG A 154 -6.38 33.03 -10.07
C ARG A 154 -6.75 33.20 -8.60
N GLY A 155 -5.78 33.60 -7.80
CA GLY A 155 -5.99 34.02 -6.41
C GLY A 155 -6.37 32.88 -5.47
N VAL A 156 -7.40 33.08 -4.64
CA VAL A 156 -7.77 32.15 -3.57
C VAL A 156 -8.32 30.83 -4.11
N VAL A 157 -9.09 30.87 -5.20
CA VAL A 157 -9.69 29.67 -5.81
C VAL A 157 -8.60 28.71 -6.27
N LEU A 158 -7.54 29.23 -6.88
CA LEU A 158 -6.42 28.43 -7.36
C LEU A 158 -5.63 27.78 -6.19
N TRP A 159 -5.37 28.53 -5.12
CA TRP A 159 -4.80 27.95 -3.90
C TRP A 159 -5.63 26.80 -3.34
N LEU A 160 -6.96 26.94 -3.32
CA LEU A 160 -7.84 25.88 -2.82
C LEU A 160 -7.76 24.61 -3.68
N VAL A 161 -7.64 24.75 -5.01
CA VAL A 161 -7.49 23.60 -5.91
C VAL A 161 -6.16 22.88 -5.63
N TRP A 162 -5.05 23.61 -5.52
CA TRP A 162 -3.75 23.02 -5.20
C TRP A 162 -3.71 22.35 -3.83
N LEU A 163 -4.35 22.97 -2.83
CA LEU A 163 -4.47 22.37 -1.49
C LEU A 163 -5.36 21.13 -1.50
N ALA A 164 -6.46 21.13 -2.26
CA ALA A 164 -7.32 19.97 -2.41
C ALA A 164 -6.58 18.81 -3.10
N GLU A 165 -5.78 19.11 -4.14
CA GLU A 165 -4.94 18.13 -4.82
C GLU A 165 -3.89 17.54 -3.87
N ALA A 166 -3.10 18.39 -3.21
CA ALA A 166 -2.09 17.97 -2.24
C ALA A 166 -2.71 17.14 -1.09
N GLY A 167 -3.83 17.62 -0.56
CA GLY A 167 -4.58 16.92 0.49
C GLY A 167 -5.09 15.55 0.03
N THR A 168 -5.56 15.45 -1.21
CA THR A 168 -6.04 14.19 -1.81
C THR A 168 -4.90 13.18 -1.97
N ILE A 169 -3.74 13.61 -2.48
CA ILE A 169 -2.54 12.76 -2.61
C ILE A 169 -2.15 12.19 -1.24
N ILE A 170 -1.96 13.06 -0.25
CA ILE A 170 -1.54 12.68 1.10
C ILE A 170 -2.58 11.76 1.75
N PHE A 171 -3.86 12.13 1.70
CA PHE A 171 -4.94 11.35 2.30
C PHE A 171 -5.04 9.95 1.70
N ILE A 172 -5.02 9.82 0.37
CA ILE A 172 -5.12 8.52 -0.32
C ILE A 172 -3.89 7.66 -0.01
N SER A 173 -2.69 8.24 -0.04
CA SER A 173 -1.46 7.52 0.28
C SER A 173 -1.50 6.91 1.69
N ILE A 174 -1.92 7.71 2.69
CA ILE A 174 -1.99 7.25 4.08
C ILE A 174 -3.12 6.24 4.25
N ASN A 175 -4.33 6.53 3.74
CA ASN A 175 -5.49 5.65 3.87
C ASN A 175 -5.22 4.29 3.21
N ASN A 176 -4.66 4.27 2.00
CA ASN A 176 -4.32 3.01 1.35
C ASN A 176 -3.24 2.24 2.13
N PHE A 177 -2.23 2.94 2.65
CA PHE A 177 -1.19 2.29 3.46
C PHE A 177 -1.74 1.66 4.75
N MET A 178 -2.67 2.35 5.42
CA MET A 178 -3.34 1.84 6.63
C MET A 178 -4.19 0.60 6.36
N ASN A 179 -4.66 0.40 5.13
CA ASN A 179 -5.45 -0.76 4.74
C ASN A 179 -4.60 -1.98 4.32
N PHE A 180 -3.28 -1.84 4.20
CA PHE A 180 -2.43 -3.00 3.89
C PHE A 180 -2.40 -4.01 5.03
N ASN A 181 -2.49 -5.29 4.65
CA ASN A 181 -2.37 -6.42 5.56
C ASN A 181 -0.98 -6.45 6.22
N LYS A 182 -0.95 -6.93 7.47
CA LYS A 182 0.30 -7.16 8.18
C LYS A 182 1.00 -8.37 7.57
N ILE A 183 2.30 -8.29 7.37
CA ILE A 183 3.11 -9.43 6.93
C ILE A 183 3.90 -9.92 8.15
N PRO A 184 3.76 -11.18 8.56
CA PRO A 184 4.52 -11.70 9.68
C PRO A 184 6.01 -11.83 9.31
N PHE A 185 6.88 -11.57 10.28
CA PHE A 185 8.33 -11.61 10.13
C PHE A 185 8.94 -12.63 11.08
N SER A 186 9.82 -13.49 10.58
CA SER A 186 10.60 -14.42 11.40
C SER A 186 11.86 -13.73 11.89
N GLU A 187 11.96 -13.56 13.20
CA GLU A 187 13.16 -12.98 13.85
C GLU A 187 14.36 -13.94 13.76
N LYS A 188 14.12 -15.25 13.79
CA LYS A 188 15.19 -16.26 13.70
C LYS A 188 15.83 -16.28 12.31
N ASP A 189 15.01 -16.27 11.26
CA ASP A 189 15.48 -16.31 9.88
C ASP A 189 15.83 -14.94 9.31
N ASN A 190 15.49 -13.86 10.01
CA ASN A 190 15.58 -12.48 9.53
C ASN A 190 14.91 -12.31 8.15
N LYS A 191 13.78 -12.97 7.94
CA LYS A 191 13.02 -13.01 6.67
C LYS A 191 11.52 -12.91 6.93
N TRP A 192 10.79 -12.34 5.98
CA TRP A 192 9.33 -12.39 5.98
C TRP A 192 8.85 -13.83 5.76
N PHE A 193 7.79 -14.24 6.45
CA PHE A 193 7.23 -15.58 6.26
C PHE A 193 6.69 -15.74 4.83
N LYS A 194 6.86 -16.95 4.28
CA LYS A 194 6.29 -17.30 2.97
C LYS A 194 4.81 -17.66 3.17
N LYS A 195 3.94 -16.93 2.49
CA LYS A 195 2.49 -17.15 2.47
C LYS A 195 2.13 -18.25 1.47
N GLU A 196 1.28 -19.16 1.92
CA GLU A 196 0.67 -20.24 1.16
C GLU A 196 -0.82 -20.26 1.48
N PHE A 197 -1.63 -20.69 0.52
CA PHE A 197 -3.08 -20.86 0.71
C PHE A 197 -3.44 -22.33 0.57
N ILE A 198 -4.45 -22.74 1.32
CA ILE A 198 -5.13 -24.01 1.05
C ILE A 198 -6.04 -23.80 -0.15
N ASP A 199 -5.93 -24.64 -1.17
CA ASP A 199 -6.71 -24.59 -2.41
C ASP A 199 -8.08 -25.27 -2.19
N PHE A 200 -8.81 -24.78 -1.19
CA PHE A 200 -10.13 -25.24 -0.82
C PHE A 200 -10.94 -24.10 -0.22
N ASP A 201 -12.17 -23.93 -0.70
CA ASP A 201 -13.11 -22.94 -0.18
C ASP A 201 -13.94 -23.57 0.94
N PHE A 202 -13.64 -23.20 2.18
CA PHE A 202 -14.31 -23.72 3.36
C PHE A 202 -15.66 -23.02 3.59
N GLU A 203 -16.52 -23.65 4.37
CA GLU A 203 -17.78 -23.08 4.83
C GLU A 203 -17.56 -21.75 5.58
N HIS A 204 -18.46 -20.79 5.37
CA HIS A 204 -18.40 -19.49 6.02
C HIS A 204 -18.60 -19.61 7.54
N ILE A 205 -17.65 -19.12 8.33
CA ILE A 205 -17.71 -19.22 9.79
C ILE A 205 -18.59 -18.09 10.35
N ALA A 206 -19.82 -18.42 10.76
CA ALA A 206 -20.76 -17.42 11.30
C ALA A 206 -20.40 -16.98 12.73
N PHE A 207 -20.07 -17.93 13.62
CA PHE A 207 -19.81 -17.66 15.03
C PHE A 207 -18.31 -17.67 15.33
N LYS A 208 -17.66 -16.52 15.11
CA LYS A 208 -16.21 -16.34 15.28
C LYS A 208 -15.69 -16.78 16.66
N LYS A 209 -16.39 -16.47 17.75
CA LYS A 209 -15.91 -16.79 19.12
C LYS A 209 -15.86 -18.30 19.35
N ASN A 210 -16.96 -18.99 19.10
CA ASN A 210 -17.07 -20.44 19.27
C ASN A 210 -16.03 -21.17 18.42
N PHE A 211 -15.87 -20.76 17.16
CA PHE A 211 -14.88 -21.36 16.28
C PHE A 211 -13.44 -21.16 16.79
N VAL A 212 -13.10 -19.98 17.31
CA VAL A 212 -11.76 -19.71 17.85
C VAL A 212 -11.50 -20.55 19.12
N GLU A 213 -12.53 -20.78 19.94
CA GLU A 213 -12.44 -21.65 21.12
C GLU A 213 -12.22 -23.12 20.74
N GLU A 214 -13.02 -23.65 19.81
CA GLU A 214 -12.85 -25.00 19.27
C GLU A 214 -11.48 -25.18 18.60
N PHE A 215 -11.06 -24.19 17.80
CA PHE A 215 -9.76 -24.16 17.15
C PHE A 215 -8.61 -24.15 18.16
N SER A 216 -8.79 -23.56 19.34
CA SER A 216 -7.78 -23.57 20.41
C SER A 216 -7.60 -24.96 21.02
N ILE A 217 -8.63 -25.81 20.96
CA ILE A 217 -8.62 -27.17 21.52
C ILE A 217 -8.05 -28.17 20.51
N ASN A 218 -8.59 -28.21 19.29
CA ASN A 218 -8.12 -29.11 18.24
C ASN A 218 -8.18 -28.46 16.84
N PRO A 219 -7.11 -27.78 16.42
CA PRO A 219 -7.09 -27.02 15.16
C PRO A 219 -7.42 -27.84 13.91
N PHE A 220 -6.94 -29.09 13.85
CA PHE A 220 -7.13 -29.95 12.69
C PHE A 220 -8.59 -30.38 12.55
N GLU A 221 -9.22 -30.73 13.66
CA GLU A 221 -10.61 -31.17 13.69
C GLU A 221 -11.56 -30.02 13.34
N SER A 222 -11.36 -28.84 13.94
CA SER A 222 -12.18 -27.66 13.65
C SER A 222 -12.14 -27.26 12.17
N ILE A 223 -10.98 -27.37 11.51
CA ILE A 223 -10.90 -27.12 10.05
C ILE A 223 -11.53 -28.27 9.26
N SER A 224 -11.33 -29.52 9.70
CA SER A 224 -11.80 -30.71 8.98
C SER A 224 -13.32 -30.89 9.01
N GLN A 225 -13.99 -30.34 10.02
CA GLN A 225 -15.46 -30.35 10.14
C GLN A 225 -16.13 -29.33 9.20
N LEU A 226 -15.40 -28.30 8.74
CA LEU A 226 -15.92 -27.31 7.80
C LEU A 226 -16.21 -27.98 6.45
N LYS A 227 -17.44 -27.80 5.97
CA LYS A 227 -17.85 -28.28 4.65
C LYS A 227 -17.29 -27.38 3.55
N ARG A 228 -17.56 -27.75 2.29
CA ARG A 228 -17.26 -26.90 1.14
C ARG A 228 -18.21 -25.70 1.12
N GLY A 229 -17.67 -24.50 0.96
CA GLY A 229 -18.46 -23.27 0.83
C GLY A 229 -19.24 -23.20 -0.49
N ASP A 230 -20.25 -22.32 -0.51
CA ASP A 230 -21.17 -22.13 -1.65
C ASP A 230 -20.61 -21.20 -2.76
N GLY A 231 -19.34 -20.82 -2.66
CA GLY A 231 -18.63 -19.91 -3.57
C GLY A 231 -18.97 -18.42 -3.37
N ILE A 232 -20.15 -18.10 -2.83
CA ILE A 232 -20.58 -16.73 -2.51
C ILE A 232 -20.09 -16.33 -1.12
N ARG A 233 -20.20 -17.24 -0.15
CA ARG A 233 -19.75 -17.13 1.22
C ARG A 233 -18.88 -18.32 1.54
N HIS A 234 -17.60 -18.06 1.68
CA HIS A 234 -16.62 -19.09 2.00
C HIS A 234 -15.54 -18.54 2.91
N SER A 235 -14.81 -19.43 3.57
CA SER A 235 -13.64 -19.09 4.36
C SER A 235 -12.38 -19.55 3.64
N LYS A 236 -11.33 -18.75 3.70
CA LYS A 236 -10.02 -19.08 3.13
C LYS A 236 -8.98 -19.12 4.23
N ILE A 237 -8.19 -20.19 4.22
CA ILE A 237 -7.12 -20.42 5.18
C ILE A 237 -5.78 -20.09 4.52
N SER A 238 -5.03 -19.20 5.15
CA SER A 238 -3.66 -18.85 4.73
C SER A 238 -2.66 -19.31 5.79
N ILE A 239 -1.59 -19.94 5.33
CA ILE A 239 -0.49 -20.47 6.13
C ILE A 239 0.75 -19.64 5.82
N PHE A 240 1.50 -19.28 6.86
CA PHE A 240 2.73 -18.53 6.79
C PHE A 240 3.84 -19.37 7.39
N ARG A 241 4.83 -19.75 6.56
CA ARG A 241 5.91 -20.67 6.96
C ARG A 241 7.29 -20.02 6.88
N SER A 242 8.14 -20.40 7.84
CA SER A 242 9.58 -20.14 7.86
C SER A 242 10.34 -21.46 7.63
N GLU A 243 11.59 -21.38 7.18
CA GLU A 243 12.39 -22.57 6.85
C GLU A 243 12.91 -23.28 8.10
N THR A 244 13.17 -22.53 9.18
CA THR A 244 13.79 -23.06 10.41
C THR A 244 12.85 -23.13 11.61
N GLU A 245 11.71 -22.42 11.59
CA GLU A 245 10.78 -22.41 12.71
C GLU A 245 9.94 -23.69 12.79
N SER A 246 9.88 -24.27 13.99
CA SER A 246 9.03 -25.44 14.31
C SER A 246 7.53 -25.10 14.35
N LYS A 247 7.20 -23.82 14.43
CA LYS A 247 5.84 -23.30 14.42
C LYS A 247 5.63 -22.42 13.20
N SER A 248 4.48 -22.58 12.58
CA SER A 248 4.03 -21.76 11.45
C SER A 248 2.83 -20.92 11.89
N LEU A 249 2.51 -19.87 11.13
CA LEU A 249 1.38 -18.99 11.45
C LEU A 249 0.19 -19.32 10.54
N ILE A 250 -1.01 -19.36 11.11
CA ILE A 250 -2.28 -19.52 10.36
C ILE A 250 -3.13 -18.27 10.51
N THR A 251 -3.84 -17.94 9.44
CA THR A 251 -4.93 -16.95 9.44
C THR A 251 -6.13 -17.51 8.70
N ILE A 252 -7.33 -17.10 9.11
CA ILE A 252 -8.59 -17.51 8.50
C ILE A 252 -9.41 -16.26 8.23
N ASP A 253 -9.77 -16.04 6.97
CA ASP A 253 -10.57 -14.93 6.52
C ASP A 253 -11.88 -15.46 5.90
N ASN A 254 -13.02 -14.95 6.36
CA ASN A 254 -14.29 -15.11 5.65
C ASN A 254 -14.31 -14.18 4.45
N ILE A 255 -14.82 -14.69 3.34
CA ILE A 255 -14.94 -14.00 2.06
C ILE A 255 -16.41 -14.02 1.68
N ILE A 256 -16.97 -12.82 1.47
CA ILE A 256 -18.31 -12.64 0.92
C ILE A 256 -18.16 -12.00 -0.46
N VAL A 257 -18.62 -12.69 -1.49
CA VAL A 257 -18.65 -12.22 -2.87
C VAL A 257 -19.99 -11.55 -3.11
N THR A 258 -19.98 -10.22 -3.23
CA THR A 258 -21.23 -9.48 -3.46
C THR A 258 -21.69 -9.59 -4.91
N GLN A 259 -22.92 -10.09 -5.12
CA GLN A 259 -23.49 -10.24 -6.46
C GLN A 259 -23.77 -8.89 -7.15
N ARG A 260 -24.13 -7.84 -6.39
CA ARG A 260 -24.39 -6.49 -6.92
C ARG A 260 -23.11 -5.74 -7.35
N GLY A 261 -21.93 -6.16 -6.90
CA GLY A 261 -20.66 -5.45 -7.09
C GLY A 261 -19.72 -6.06 -8.14
N LYS A 262 -20.23 -6.80 -9.13
CA LYS A 262 -19.42 -7.51 -10.13
C LYS A 262 -18.31 -8.41 -9.52
N GLY A 263 -18.62 -9.11 -8.43
CA GLY A 263 -17.67 -10.06 -7.80
C GLY A 263 -16.66 -9.43 -6.83
N LYS A 264 -16.94 -8.22 -6.32
CA LYS A 264 -16.17 -7.63 -5.22
C LYS A 264 -16.19 -8.55 -3.99
N LYS A 265 -15.00 -8.82 -3.45
CA LYS A 265 -14.78 -9.68 -2.28
C LYS A 265 -14.62 -8.83 -1.04
N ASP A 266 -15.49 -9.02 -0.07
CA ASP A 266 -15.38 -8.44 1.25
C ASP A 266 -14.76 -9.47 2.20
N TYR A 267 -13.69 -9.07 2.89
CA TYR A 267 -12.90 -9.93 3.75
C TYR A 267 -13.20 -9.61 5.22
N THR A 268 -13.59 -10.62 6.00
CA THR A 268 -13.78 -10.50 7.45
C THR A 268 -12.81 -11.46 8.14
N LYS A 269 -11.89 -10.92 8.94
CA LYS A 269 -10.87 -11.72 9.62
C LYS A 269 -11.47 -12.51 10.79
N VAL A 270 -11.51 -13.84 10.65
CA VAL A 270 -12.02 -14.75 11.69
C VAL A 270 -10.92 -15.08 12.69
N LEU A 271 -9.74 -15.48 12.20
CA LEU A 271 -8.59 -15.80 13.04
C LEU A 271 -7.43 -14.87 12.69
N GLU A 272 -6.86 -14.22 13.71
CA GLU A 272 -5.62 -13.46 13.56
C GLU A 272 -4.44 -14.41 13.31
N TYR A 273 -3.25 -13.86 13.03
CA TYR A 273 -2.05 -14.67 12.82
C TYR A 273 -1.73 -15.44 14.10
N CYS A 274 -2.00 -16.74 14.18
CA CYS A 274 -1.74 -17.52 15.39
C CYS A 274 -0.81 -18.69 15.10
N TYR A 275 0.08 -18.96 16.05
CA TYR A 275 1.11 -19.99 15.92
C TYR A 275 0.50 -21.38 16.04
N LEU A 276 0.89 -22.25 15.11
CA LEU A 276 0.48 -23.64 15.05
C LEU A 276 1.72 -24.52 14.89
N ASP A 277 1.70 -25.70 15.54
CA ASP A 277 2.75 -26.68 15.33
C ASP A 277 2.72 -27.25 13.92
N ASN A 278 3.91 -27.48 13.37
CA ASN A 278 4.06 -27.99 12.00
C ASN A 278 3.45 -29.39 11.80
N ASN A 279 3.25 -30.18 12.87
CA ASN A 279 2.61 -31.49 12.82
C ASN A 279 1.15 -31.40 12.32
N PHE A 280 0.38 -30.45 12.83
CA PHE A 280 -1.00 -30.22 12.39
C PHE A 280 -1.06 -29.70 10.94
N LEU A 281 -0.07 -28.90 10.55
CA LEU A 281 0.04 -28.44 9.16
C LEU A 281 0.36 -29.58 8.18
N ALA A 282 1.18 -30.56 8.60
CA ALA A 282 1.45 -31.74 7.79
C ALA A 282 0.15 -32.51 7.53
N GLN A 283 -0.66 -32.74 8.57
CA GLN A 283 -1.98 -33.38 8.45
C GLN A 283 -2.93 -32.61 7.52
N LEU A 284 -2.97 -31.28 7.60
CA LEU A 284 -3.77 -30.46 6.68
C LEU A 284 -3.32 -30.56 5.23
N ARG A 285 -2.00 -30.69 4.97
CA ARG A 285 -1.44 -30.82 3.62
C ARG A 285 -1.66 -32.18 3.00
N GLU A 286 -1.70 -33.24 3.80
CA GLU A 286 -2.10 -34.56 3.32
C GLU A 286 -3.55 -34.56 2.83
N LYS A 287 -4.43 -33.82 3.51
CA LYS A 287 -5.85 -33.73 3.17
C LYS A 287 -6.17 -32.72 2.08
N TYR A 288 -5.45 -31.59 2.01
CA TYR A 288 -5.75 -30.49 1.09
C TYR A 288 -4.52 -30.02 0.30
N LYS A 289 -4.71 -29.74 -1.00
CA LYS A 289 -3.68 -29.14 -1.85
C LYS A 289 -3.38 -27.71 -1.41
N THR A 290 -2.11 -27.32 -1.47
CA THR A 290 -1.66 -25.95 -1.14
C THR A 290 -1.10 -25.24 -2.36
N LYS A 291 -1.36 -23.93 -2.48
CA LYS A 291 -0.83 -23.06 -3.52
C LYS A 291 0.02 -21.95 -2.92
N LYS A 292 1.19 -21.69 -3.50
CA LYS A 292 2.05 -20.57 -3.10
C LYS A 292 1.40 -19.23 -3.44
N ALA A 293 1.50 -18.26 -2.53
CA ALA A 293 1.03 -16.90 -2.78
C ALA A 293 1.94 -16.19 -3.78
N THR A 294 1.34 -15.37 -4.64
CA THR A 294 2.06 -14.42 -5.51
C THR A 294 2.39 -13.13 -4.75
N LEU A 295 3.23 -12.26 -5.32
CA LEU A 295 3.66 -11.02 -4.67
C LEU A 295 2.48 -10.04 -4.41
N PHE A 296 1.43 -10.12 -5.23
CA PHE A 296 0.20 -9.34 -5.10
C PHE A 296 -0.77 -9.88 -4.04
N ASP A 297 -0.57 -11.13 -3.58
CA ASP A 297 -1.43 -11.77 -2.59
C ASP A 297 -1.06 -11.39 -1.13
N TYR A 298 -0.01 -10.59 -0.95
CA TYR A 298 0.41 -10.04 0.34
C TYR A 298 -0.29 -8.72 0.65
#